data_AF-A0A9E3NMC2-F1
#
_entry.id   AF-A0A9E3NMC2-F1
#
_cell.length_a   1.000
_cell.length_b   1.000
_cell.length_c   1.000
_cell.angle_alpha   90.00
_cell.angle_beta   90.00
_cell.angle_gamma   90.00
#
_symmetry.space_group_name_H-M   'P 1'
#
loop_
_entity.id
_entity.type
_entity.pdbx_description
1 polymer ?
#
loop_
_entity_poly.entity_id
_entity_poly.type
_entity_poly.pdbx_seq_one_letter_code
_entity_poly.pdbx_strand_id
1 'polypeptide(L)'
;MTCTMYEQSIYLWEEISPEEKAAVSKHVEACPNCAELFQQIQVMQERVTEVSAKKTIAPNAAQLTSRIMQAVHEQQRSSHVNLATRLFSPFQLIRYACATLSLVLVISFGLEYTHTGTQQKTQITTLEEGVILSSAIIRSSAADRKKRKSIFSACKAPFTDQLAYRECIKQQFQ
;
A
#
# COMPACT_ATOMS: atom_id res chain seq x y z
N MET A 1 14.93 6.08 30.96
CA MET A 1 14.03 6.77 30.01
C MET A 1 14.00 8.23 30.38
N THR A 2 14.00 9.14 29.40
CA THR A 2 13.91 10.60 29.64
C THR A 2 12.46 11.00 29.89
N CYS A 3 12.23 12.05 30.68
CA CYS A 3 10.88 12.56 30.99
C CYS A 3 10.07 12.86 29.70
N THR A 4 10.76 13.35 28.65
CA THR A 4 10.16 13.65 27.34
C THR A 4 9.43 12.49 26.67
N MET A 5 9.88 11.24 26.87
CA MET A 5 9.19 10.08 26.31
C MET A 5 7.89 9.79 27.07
N TYR A 6 7.91 9.93 28.39
CA TYR A 6 6.72 9.76 29.22
C TYR A 6 5.71 10.88 29.01
N GLU A 7 6.14 12.11 28.76
CA GLU A 7 5.25 13.22 28.40
C GLU A 7 4.42 12.89 27.15
N GLN A 8 5.04 12.36 26.09
CA GLN A 8 4.32 11.92 24.90
C GLN A 8 3.31 10.81 25.21
N SER A 9 3.71 9.81 25.99
CA SER A 9 2.81 8.73 26.40
C SER A 9 1.66 9.21 27.29
N ILE A 10 1.87 10.25 28.10
CA ILE A 10 0.85 10.87 28.93
C ILE A 10 -0.22 11.55 28.06
N TYR A 11 0.15 12.26 26.99
CA TYR A 11 -0.83 12.84 26.05
C TYR A 11 -1.64 11.77 25.30
N LEU A 12 -1.05 10.60 25.08
CA LEU A 12 -1.66 9.48 24.36
C LEU A 12 -2.25 8.43 25.31
N TRP A 13 -2.62 8.81 26.54
CA TRP A 13 -3.02 7.88 27.59
C TRP A 13 -4.14 6.90 27.18
N GLU A 14 -5.09 7.32 26.34
CA GLU A 14 -6.17 6.44 25.85
C GLU A 14 -5.73 5.49 24.73
N GLU A 15 -4.64 5.81 24.02
CA GLU A 15 -4.20 5.13 22.81
C GLU A 15 -3.04 4.14 23.06
N ILE A 16 -2.34 4.27 24.20
CA ILE A 16 -1.22 3.41 24.56
C ILE A 16 -1.64 2.04 25.12
N SER A 17 -0.75 1.06 24.98
CA SER A 17 -0.94 -0.31 25.47
C SER A 17 -1.02 -0.38 27.00
N PRO A 18 -1.65 -1.41 27.59
CA PRO A 18 -1.73 -1.55 29.05
C PRO A 18 -0.35 -1.68 29.72
N GLU A 19 0.63 -2.26 29.03
CA GLU A 19 2.02 -2.36 29.52
C GLU A 19 2.67 -0.98 29.62
N GLU A 20 2.46 -0.13 28.62
CA GLU A 20 2.95 1.26 28.61
C GLU A 20 2.25 2.11 29.67
N LYS A 21 0.94 1.91 29.89
CA LYS A 21 0.20 2.59 30.98
C LYS A 21 0.81 2.29 32.35
N ALA A 22 1.16 1.03 32.62
CA ALA A 22 1.81 0.64 33.87
C ALA A 22 3.21 1.25 34.02
N ALA A 23 3.96 1.38 32.92
CA ALA A 23 5.27 2.04 32.93
C ALA A 23 5.15 3.55 33.18
N VAL A 24 4.17 4.21 32.57
CA VAL A 24 3.88 5.64 32.77
C VAL A 24 3.38 5.91 34.19
N SER A 25 2.47 5.09 34.74
CA SER A 25 1.96 5.28 36.10
C SER A 25 3.08 5.19 37.14
N LYS A 26 3.98 4.20 37.00
CA LYS A 26 5.16 4.07 37.84
C LYS A 26 6.11 5.26 37.73
N HIS A 27 6.24 5.85 36.55
CA HIS A 27 7.05 7.05 36.36
C HIS A 27 6.41 8.29 36.99
N VAL A 28 5.09 8.44 36.84
CA VAL A 28 4.30 9.52 37.43
C VAL A 28 4.40 9.50 38.96
N GLU A 29 4.39 8.33 39.59
CA GLU A 29 4.58 8.21 41.05
C GLU A 29 5.97 8.68 41.51
N ALA A 30 7.00 8.53 40.66
CA ALA A 30 8.37 8.86 40.99
C ALA A 30 8.80 10.29 40.57
N CYS A 31 8.10 10.90 39.62
CA CYS A 31 8.47 12.18 39.02
C CYS A 31 7.37 13.24 39.24
N PRO A 32 7.59 14.26 40.09
CA PRO A 32 6.56 15.24 40.42
C PRO A 32 6.13 16.09 39.22
N ASN A 33 7.04 16.41 38.30
CA ASN A 33 6.72 17.18 37.10
C ASN A 33 5.77 16.42 36.17
N CYS A 34 6.02 15.12 35.96
CA CYS A 34 5.14 14.28 35.14
C CYS A 34 3.80 14.02 35.84
N ALA A 35 3.77 13.97 37.17
CA ALA A 35 2.54 13.88 37.94
C ALA A 35 1.65 15.11 37.77
N GLU A 36 2.24 16.30 37.84
CA GLU A 36 1.51 17.55 37.61
C GLU A 36 0.93 17.61 36.19
N LEU A 37 1.73 17.28 35.17
CA LEU A 37 1.28 17.22 33.79
C LEU A 37 0.13 16.23 33.60
N PHE A 38 0.25 15.03 34.17
CA PHE A 38 -0.77 13.99 34.08
C PHE A 38 -2.09 14.45 34.71
N GLN A 39 -2.02 15.11 35.87
CA GLN A 39 -3.19 15.66 36.55
C GLN A 39 -3.87 16.77 35.73
N GLN A 40 -3.08 17.66 35.10
CA GLN A 40 -3.62 18.71 34.23
C GLN A 40 -4.37 18.12 33.03
N ILE A 41 -3.82 17.06 32.42
CA ILE A 41 -4.45 16.38 31.28
C ILE A 41 -5.73 15.67 31.71
N GLN A 42 -5.76 15.01 32.87
CA GLN A 42 -6.98 14.40 33.40
C GLN A 42 -8.09 15.42 33.61
N VAL A 43 -7.78 16.57 34.21
CA VAL A 43 -8.75 17.66 34.41
C VAL A 43 -9.24 18.21 33.07
N MET A 44 -8.35 18.36 32.09
CA MET A 44 -8.74 18.81 30.76
C MET A 44 -9.64 17.79 30.07
N GLN A 45 -9.31 16.51 30.14
CA GLN A 45 -10.09 15.42 29.57
C GLN A 45 -11.49 15.38 30.21
N GLU A 46 -11.58 15.49 31.54
CA GLU A 46 -12.85 15.55 32.25
C GLU A 46 -13.72 16.71 31.73
N ARG A 47 -13.15 17.93 31.61
CA ARG A 47 -13.88 19.08 31.07
C ARG A 47 -14.32 18.89 29.62
N VAL A 48 -13.46 18.33 28.77
CA VAL A 48 -13.81 18.01 27.37
C VAL A 48 -14.95 17.01 27.33
N THR A 49 -14.90 15.96 28.16
CA THR A 49 -15.98 14.98 28.25
C THR A 49 -17.29 15.60 28.74
N GLU A 50 -17.26 16.45 29.76
CA GLU A 50 -18.43 17.15 30.28
C GLU A 50 -19.06 18.07 29.23
N VAL A 51 -18.23 18.83 28.49
CA VAL A 51 -18.69 19.69 27.39
C VAL A 51 -19.25 18.86 26.24
N SER A 52 -18.61 17.74 25.90
CA SER A 52 -19.08 16.86 24.82
C SER A 52 -20.42 16.18 25.14
N ALA A 53 -20.68 15.89 26.41
CA ALA A 53 -21.94 15.32 26.87
C ALA A 53 -23.11 16.34 26.76
N LYS A 54 -22.82 17.64 26.83
CA LYS A 54 -23.81 18.68 26.62
C LYS A 54 -24.08 18.83 25.13
N LYS A 55 -25.17 18.21 24.67
CA LYS A 55 -25.64 18.34 23.28
C LYS A 55 -26.02 19.79 22.98
N THR A 56 -25.07 20.57 22.48
CA THR A 56 -25.33 21.93 22.01
C THR A 56 -25.99 21.85 20.64
N ILE A 57 -27.24 22.30 20.53
CA ILE A 57 -27.90 22.49 19.25
C ILE A 57 -27.36 23.81 18.67
N ALA A 58 -26.50 23.71 17.65
CA ALA A 58 -26.01 24.89 16.97
C ALA A 58 -27.19 25.65 16.32
N PRO A 59 -27.29 26.99 16.50
CA PRO A 59 -28.25 27.76 15.74
C PRO A 59 -27.93 27.59 14.25
N ASN A 60 -28.96 27.34 13.44
CA ASN A 60 -28.83 27.09 12.00
C ASN A 60 -28.02 25.84 11.61
N ALA A 61 -28.09 24.76 12.40
CA ALA A 61 -27.41 23.50 12.10
C ALA A 61 -27.59 23.02 10.64
N ALA A 62 -28.79 23.15 10.07
CA ALA A 62 -29.06 22.79 8.68
C ALA A 62 -28.26 23.61 7.65
N GLN A 63 -28.06 24.92 7.91
CA GLN A 63 -27.26 25.79 7.04
C GLN A 63 -25.76 25.51 7.16
N LEU A 64 -25.30 25.14 8.35
CA LEU A 64 -23.91 24.72 8.55
C LEU A 64 -23.63 23.42 7.81
N THR A 65 -24.52 22.42 7.94
CA THR A 65 -24.39 21.16 7.20
C THR A 65 -24.41 21.38 5.69
N SER A 66 -25.28 22.25 5.17
CA SER A 66 -25.32 22.52 3.72
C SER A 66 -24.03 23.19 3.23
N ARG A 67 -23.49 24.16 3.97
CA ARG A 67 -22.21 24.81 3.64
C ARG A 67 -21.04 23.83 3.67
N ILE A 68 -20.97 22.98 4.69
CA ILE A 68 -19.91 21.96 4.80
C ILE A 68 -20.02 20.97 3.63
N MET A 69 -21.23 20.46 3.34
CA MET A 69 -21.44 19.54 2.23
C MET A 69 -21.09 20.17 0.88
N GLN A 70 -21.43 21.45 0.69
CA GLN A 70 -21.07 22.19 -0.53
C GLN A 70 -19.56 22.36 -0.67
N ALA A 71 -18.86 22.73 0.41
CA ALA A 71 -17.40 22.85 0.41
C ALA A 71 -16.70 21.51 0.12
N VAL A 72 -17.20 20.40 0.68
CA VAL A 72 -16.68 19.05 0.40
C VAL A 72 -16.88 18.69 -1.08
N HIS A 73 -18.06 18.98 -1.64
CA HIS A 73 -18.34 18.71 -3.06
C HIS A 73 -17.47 19.56 -3.99
N GLU A 74 -17.22 20.82 -3.64
CA GLU A 74 -16.36 21.72 -4.42
C GLU A 74 -14.89 21.28 -4.40
N GLN A 75 -14.38 20.85 -3.24
CA GLN A 75 -13.05 20.24 -3.12
C GLN A 75 -12.94 18.96 -3.96
N GLN A 76 -13.95 18.09 -3.94
CA GLN A 76 -13.97 16.88 -4.75
C GLN A 76 -14.03 17.18 -6.26
N ARG A 77 -14.80 18.21 -6.66
CA ARG A 77 -14.89 18.69 -8.05
C ARG A 77 -13.57 19.27 -8.55
N SER A 78 -12.83 19.99 -7.70
CA SER A 78 -11.50 20.51 -8.03
C SER A 78 -10.45 19.40 -8.26
N SER A 79 -10.70 18.17 -7.79
CA SER A 79 -9.81 17.02 -8.05
C SER A 79 -9.81 16.59 -9.53
N HIS A 80 -10.85 16.92 -10.31
CA HIS A 80 -10.83 16.68 -11.75
C HIS A 80 -9.84 17.58 -12.50
N VAL A 81 -9.52 18.76 -11.95
CA VAL A 81 -8.50 19.66 -12.51
C VAL A 81 -7.09 19.08 -12.29
N ASN A 82 -6.93 18.13 -11.35
CA ASN A 82 -5.67 17.42 -11.13
C ASN A 82 -5.35 16.31 -12.14
N LEU A 83 -6.26 15.97 -13.06
CA LEU A 83 -5.99 14.92 -14.04
C LEU A 83 -5.03 15.42 -15.14
N ALA A 84 -5.18 16.68 -15.55
CA ALA A 84 -4.26 17.33 -16.49
C ALA A 84 -2.87 17.54 -15.88
N THR A 85 -2.78 18.07 -14.66
CA THR A 85 -1.49 18.24 -13.96
C THR A 85 -0.81 16.91 -13.61
N ARG A 86 -1.58 15.82 -13.44
CA ARG A 86 -1.03 14.47 -13.24
C ARG A 86 -0.38 13.90 -14.51
N LEU A 87 -0.98 14.14 -15.68
CA LEU A 87 -0.42 13.74 -16.99
C LEU A 87 0.86 14.49 -17.36
N PHE A 88 0.99 15.75 -16.94
CA PHE A 88 2.21 16.56 -17.12
C PHE A 88 3.23 16.41 -15.99
N SER A 89 3.09 15.40 -15.12
CA SER A 89 4.12 15.09 -14.14
C SER A 89 5.41 14.63 -14.85
N PRO A 90 6.58 15.23 -14.55
CA PRO A 90 7.83 14.93 -15.25
C PRO A 90 8.22 13.44 -15.18
N PHE A 91 7.85 12.76 -14.09
CA PHE A 91 8.07 11.32 -13.93
C PHE A 91 7.24 10.46 -14.89
N GLN A 92 6.03 10.88 -15.24
CA GLN A 92 5.19 10.15 -16.21
C GLN A 92 5.72 10.33 -17.63
N LEU A 93 6.17 11.55 -17.99
CA LEU A 93 6.77 11.83 -19.29
C LEU A 93 8.01 10.97 -19.53
N ILE A 94 8.90 10.84 -18.54
CA ILE A 94 10.09 9.97 -18.64
C ILE A 94 9.66 8.50 -18.85
N ARG A 95 8.66 8.03 -18.12
CA ARG A 95 8.15 6.65 -18.25
C ARG A 95 7.60 6.38 -19.65
N TYR A 96 6.85 7.32 -20.22
CA TYR A 96 6.32 7.18 -21.58
C TYR A 96 7.42 7.30 -22.64
N ALA A 97 8.42 8.17 -22.45
CA ALA A 97 9.57 8.29 -23.34
C ALA A 97 10.40 7.00 -23.39
N CYS A 98 10.65 6.35 -22.25
CA CYS A 98 11.33 5.05 -22.22
C CYS A 98 10.49 3.95 -22.90
N ALA A 99 9.17 3.96 -22.69
CA ALA A 99 8.28 2.99 -23.32
C ALA A 99 8.27 3.14 -24.86
N THR A 100 8.17 4.37 -25.38
CA THR A 100 8.22 4.62 -26.82
C THR A 100 9.58 4.27 -27.40
N LEU A 101 10.68 4.61 -26.73
CA LEU A 101 12.03 4.21 -27.14
C LEU A 101 12.16 2.68 -27.24
N SER A 102 11.67 1.95 -26.23
CA SER A 102 11.71 0.48 -26.23
C SER A 102 10.89 -0.12 -27.37
N LEU A 103 9.73 0.46 -27.68
CA LEU A 103 8.88 0.03 -28.78
C LEU A 103 9.58 0.24 -30.13
N VAL A 104 10.20 1.41 -30.32
CA VAL A 104 10.97 1.73 -31.53
C VAL A 104 12.10 0.73 -31.72
N LEU A 105 12.86 0.42 -30.66
CA LEU A 105 13.94 -0.58 -30.73
C LEU A 105 13.43 -1.96 -31.15
N VAL A 106 12.32 -2.43 -30.58
CA VAL A 106 11.72 -3.71 -30.96
C VAL A 106 11.29 -3.73 -32.42
N ILE A 107 10.72 -2.64 -32.92
CA ILE A 107 10.34 -2.51 -34.33
C ILE A 107 11.57 -2.52 -35.23
N SER A 108 12.62 -1.76 -34.88
CA SER A 108 13.89 -1.73 -35.62
C SER A 108 14.54 -3.11 -35.71
N PHE A 109 14.67 -3.82 -34.59
CA PHE A 109 15.20 -5.18 -34.58
C PHE A 109 14.31 -6.16 -35.35
N GLY A 110 12.99 -6.00 -35.27
CA GLY A 110 12.05 -6.81 -36.05
C GLY A 110 12.23 -6.65 -37.56
N LEU A 111 12.45 -5.42 -38.02
CA LEU A 111 12.70 -5.12 -39.43
C LEU A 111 14.08 -5.59 -39.89
N GLU A 112 15.10 -5.44 -39.06
CA GLU A 112 16.43 -5.98 -39.39
C GLU A 112 16.41 -7.51 -39.43
N TYR A 113 15.73 -8.17 -38.50
CA TYR A 113 15.62 -9.63 -38.46
C TYR A 113 14.96 -10.21 -39.71
N THR A 114 13.91 -9.57 -40.23
CA THR A 114 13.28 -10.02 -41.49
C THR A 114 14.17 -9.75 -42.70
N HIS A 115 15.00 -8.69 -42.67
CA HIS A 115 15.91 -8.35 -43.75
C HIS A 115 17.17 -9.24 -43.79
N THR A 116 17.75 -9.56 -42.62
CA THR A 116 18.97 -10.39 -42.52
C THR A 116 18.68 -11.90 -42.44
N GLY A 117 17.45 -12.29 -42.10
CA GLY A 117 17.04 -13.68 -41.93
C GLY A 117 17.05 -14.55 -43.20
N THR A 118 17.37 -13.99 -44.37
CA THR A 118 17.39 -14.74 -45.64
C THR A 118 18.73 -15.41 -45.98
N GLN A 119 19.82 -15.20 -45.23
CA GLN A 119 21.13 -15.80 -45.58
C GLN A 119 22.01 -16.28 -44.41
N GLN A 120 21.46 -16.72 -43.28
CA GLN A 120 22.29 -17.43 -42.29
C GLN A 120 22.40 -18.91 -42.69
N LYS A 121 23.32 -19.20 -43.62
CA LYS A 121 23.81 -20.58 -43.84
C LYS A 121 24.34 -21.09 -42.50
N THR A 122 23.64 -22.07 -41.94
CA THR A 122 23.99 -22.79 -40.72
C THR A 122 25.38 -23.41 -40.89
N GLN A 123 26.40 -22.73 -40.37
CA GLN A 123 27.72 -23.33 -40.24
C GLN A 123 27.65 -24.26 -39.04
N ILE A 124 27.44 -25.55 -39.32
CA ILE A 124 27.51 -26.64 -38.33
C ILE A 124 28.94 -26.61 -37.76
N THR A 125 29.10 -25.97 -36.61
CA THR A 125 30.28 -26.09 -35.76
C THR A 125 29.96 -27.13 -34.70
N THR A 126 30.92 -28.03 -34.56
CA THR A 126 30.91 -29.26 -33.76
C THR A 126 30.47 -29.03 -32.31
N LEU A 127 29.29 -29.59 -32.02
CA LEU A 127 28.87 -30.32 -30.82
C LEU A 127 29.92 -30.45 -29.70
N GLU A 128 29.96 -29.46 -28.80
CA GLU A 128 30.19 -29.70 -27.36
C GLU A 128 29.14 -28.92 -26.56
N GLU A 129 28.32 -29.68 -25.83
CA GLU A 129 27.39 -29.27 -24.77
C GLU A 129 26.46 -28.07 -25.03
N GLY A 130 25.71 -28.13 -26.13
CA GLY A 130 24.48 -27.35 -26.27
C GLY A 130 23.34 -27.96 -25.46
N VAL A 131 22.92 -27.31 -24.37
CA VAL A 131 21.66 -27.63 -23.69
C VAL A 131 20.52 -27.38 -24.67
N ILE A 132 19.97 -28.48 -25.21
CA ILE A 132 18.82 -28.44 -26.11
C ILE A 132 17.63 -27.90 -25.30
N LEU A 133 17.31 -26.62 -25.49
CA LEU A 133 16.08 -26.01 -25.04
C LEU A 133 14.93 -26.60 -25.87
N SER A 134 14.50 -27.79 -25.46
CA SER A 134 13.37 -28.48 -26.08
C SER A 134 12.12 -27.64 -25.84
N SER A 135 11.55 -27.13 -26.92
CA SER A 135 10.32 -26.32 -26.90
C SER A 135 9.14 -27.08 -26.26
N ALA A 136 9.19 -28.41 -26.22
CA ALA A 136 8.26 -29.26 -25.48
C ALA A 136 8.35 -29.07 -23.95
N ILE A 137 9.56 -28.86 -23.41
CA ILE A 137 9.80 -28.58 -21.98
C ILE A 137 9.32 -27.16 -21.62
N ILE A 138 9.49 -26.20 -22.54
CA ILE A 138 8.99 -24.83 -22.35
C ILE A 138 7.45 -24.78 -22.42
N ARG A 139 6.83 -25.53 -23.34
CA ARG A 139 5.36 -25.62 -23.42
C ARG A 139 4.75 -26.32 -22.22
N SER A 140 5.34 -27.41 -21.75
CA SER A 140 4.85 -28.11 -20.56
C SER A 140 5.00 -27.26 -19.29
N SER A 141 6.13 -26.57 -19.10
CA SER A 141 6.31 -25.65 -17.97
C SER A 141 5.40 -24.41 -18.03
N ALA A 142 5.05 -23.91 -19.22
CA ALA A 142 4.06 -22.84 -19.39
C ALA A 142 2.63 -23.30 -19.10
N ALA A 143 2.27 -24.53 -19.48
CA ALA A 143 0.98 -25.14 -19.15
C ALA A 143 0.85 -25.36 -17.63
N ASP A 144 1.91 -25.83 -16.97
CA ASP A 144 1.96 -25.99 -15.52
C ASP A 144 1.84 -24.65 -14.77
N ARG A 145 2.41 -23.57 -15.30
CA ARG A 145 2.23 -22.22 -14.73
C ARG A 145 0.77 -21.76 -14.77
N LYS A 146 0.01 -22.10 -15.82
CA LYS A 146 -1.44 -21.78 -15.88
C LYS A 146 -2.22 -22.59 -14.84
N LYS A 147 -1.91 -23.87 -14.67
CA LYS A 147 -2.54 -24.74 -13.67
C LYS A 147 -2.24 -24.30 -12.23
N ARG A 148 -1.01 -23.86 -11.95
CA ARG A 148 -0.67 -23.28 -10.63
C ARG A 148 -1.45 -21.99 -10.35
N LYS A 149 -1.57 -21.09 -11.33
CA LYS A 149 -2.30 -19.82 -11.14
C LYS A 149 -3.80 -20.02 -10.83
N SER A 150 -4.45 -21.04 -11.40
CA SER A 150 -5.86 -21.33 -11.11
C SER A 150 -6.08 -21.85 -9.69
N ILE A 151 -5.12 -22.61 -9.15
CA ILE A 151 -5.18 -23.12 -7.76
C ILE A 151 -5.06 -21.96 -6.76
N PHE A 152 -4.15 -21.02 -7.02
CA PHE A 152 -3.98 -19.86 -6.14
C PHE A 152 -5.12 -18.84 -6.22
N SER A 153 -5.85 -18.76 -7.34
CA SER A 153 -7.06 -17.93 -7.44
C SER A 153 -8.25 -18.53 -6.71
N ALA A 154 -8.35 -19.86 -6.59
CA ALA A 154 -9.46 -20.52 -5.90
C ALA A 154 -9.41 -20.34 -4.37
N CYS A 155 -8.22 -20.22 -3.77
CA CYS A 155 -8.05 -19.97 -2.33
C CYS A 155 -8.07 -18.47 -1.97
N LYS A 156 -8.25 -17.54 -2.92
CA LYS A 156 -8.21 -16.09 -2.66
C LYS A 156 -9.60 -15.54 -2.33
N ALA A 157 -10.01 -15.69 -1.07
CA ALA A 157 -11.15 -14.94 -0.54
C ALA A 157 -10.69 -13.54 -0.06
N PRO A 158 -11.53 -12.50 -0.16
CA PRO A 158 -11.13 -11.12 0.09
C PRO A 158 -10.83 -10.78 1.56
N PHE A 159 -11.20 -11.61 2.54
CA PHE A 159 -11.05 -11.31 3.97
C PHE A 159 -10.92 -12.57 4.86
N THR A 160 -9.88 -13.39 4.70
CA THR A 160 -9.62 -14.49 5.65
C THR A 160 -8.14 -14.60 6.04
N ASP A 161 -7.96 -14.92 7.33
CA ASP A 161 -6.72 -15.21 8.04
C ASP A 161 -5.66 -15.92 7.19
N GLN A 162 -4.40 -15.47 7.29
CA GLN A 162 -3.26 -16.09 6.60
C GLN A 162 -3.11 -17.59 6.88
N LEU A 163 -3.60 -18.06 8.05
CA LEU A 163 -3.63 -19.46 8.43
C LEU A 163 -4.59 -20.28 7.56
N ALA A 164 -5.81 -19.79 7.32
CA ALA A 164 -6.80 -20.46 6.48
C ALA A 164 -6.36 -20.55 5.01
N TYR A 165 -5.62 -19.55 4.53
CA TYR A 165 -5.02 -19.58 3.19
C TYR A 165 -3.95 -20.67 3.05
N ARG A 166 -3.10 -20.85 4.08
CA ARG A 166 -2.08 -21.89 4.10
C ARG A 166 -2.67 -23.30 4.15
N GLU A 167 -3.75 -23.50 4.90
CA GLU A 167 -4.43 -24.80 4.95
C GLU A 167 -5.15 -25.14 3.63
N CYS A 168 -5.80 -24.16 2.98
CA CYS A 168 -6.41 -24.34 1.65
C CYS A 168 -5.38 -24.77 0.59
N ILE A 169 -4.18 -24.17 0.61
CA ILE A 169 -3.09 -24.58 -0.29
C ILE A 169 -2.64 -26.00 0.03
N LYS A 170 -2.46 -26.37 1.31
CA LYS A 170 -2.02 -27.73 1.67
C LYS A 170 -2.98 -28.82 1.18
N GLN A 171 -4.30 -28.61 1.26
CA GLN A 171 -5.29 -29.57 0.78
C GLN A 171 -5.30 -29.74 -0.75
N GLN A 172 -4.93 -28.72 -1.52
CA GLN A 172 -4.91 -28.79 -3.01
C GLN A 172 -3.66 -29.47 -3.58
N PHE A 173 -2.62 -29.67 -2.77
CA PHE A 173 -1.33 -30.26 -3.18
C PHE A 173 -1.08 -31.68 -2.63
N GLN A 174 -2.03 -32.26 -1.89
CA GLN A 174 -2.08 -33.70 -1.58
C GLN A 174 -2.87 -34.44 -2.66
#